data_AF-A0A414FSA0-F1
#
_entry.id   AF-A0A414FSA0-F1
#
_cell.length_a   1.000
_cell.length_b   1.000
_cell.length_c   1.000
_cell.angle_alpha   90.00
_cell.angle_beta   90.00
_cell.angle_gamma   90.00
#
_symmetry.space_group_name_H-M   'P 1'
#
loop_
_entity.id
_entity.type
_entity.pdbx_description
1 polymer ?
#
loop_
_entity_poly.entity_id
_entity_poly.type
_entity_poly.pdbx_seq_one_letter_code
_entity_poly.pdbx_strand_id
1 'polypeptide(L)'
;MAIQFEFYKNPQPEKEGEEPSYHPRVVNFQHVTTQRLAKEIHMATTFGKAEVEAVLMELSRCMGNHLREGERVHLDGIGYFQITLQAAEPIHSLTTRADKVKLKSINFQADRDLKSLCMTTHLRRSKYKPHSASLSEEEIDRKLTEYFVTHPVLTRTNMQSLCSFTQSMASRQIRRLKAEGKLQNIGKPTQPIYVAGTGYYEK
;
A
#
# COMPACT_ATOMS: atom_id res chain seq x y z
N MET A 1 -17.98 14.61 -5.43
CA MET A 1 -16.74 13.79 -5.40
C MET A 1 -17.09 12.39 -4.90
N ALA A 2 -16.27 11.38 -5.17
CA ALA A 2 -16.53 10.01 -4.72
C ALA A 2 -15.24 9.35 -4.23
N ILE A 3 -15.33 8.56 -3.15
CA ILE A 3 -14.24 7.70 -2.70
C ILE A 3 -14.23 6.48 -3.63
N GLN A 4 -13.12 6.31 -4.36
CA GLN A 4 -12.95 5.18 -5.26
C GLN A 4 -12.44 3.96 -4.52
N PHE A 5 -13.04 2.79 -4.75
CA PHE A 5 -12.62 1.53 -4.14
C PHE A 5 -12.51 0.40 -5.16
N GLU A 6 -11.78 -0.65 -4.80
CA GLU A 6 -11.72 -1.91 -5.54
C GLU A 6 -11.70 -3.10 -4.57
N PHE A 7 -12.15 -4.26 -5.02
CA PHE A 7 -12.22 -5.48 -4.23
C PHE A 7 -10.92 -6.27 -4.26
N TYR A 8 -10.46 -6.70 -3.09
CA TYR A 8 -9.28 -7.54 -2.91
C TYR A 8 -9.71 -8.89 -2.36
N LYS A 9 -9.14 -9.97 -2.93
CA LYS A 9 -9.37 -11.33 -2.44
C LYS A 9 -8.80 -11.48 -1.03
N ASN A 10 -9.55 -12.12 -0.13
CA ASN A 10 -9.07 -12.45 1.19
C ASN A 10 -8.01 -13.57 1.12
N PRO A 11 -6.89 -13.47 1.87
CA PRO A 11 -5.77 -14.40 1.76
C PRO A 11 -6.06 -15.83 2.27
N GLN A 12 -7.12 -16.05 3.06
CA GLN A 12 -7.58 -17.38 3.49
C GLN A 12 -9.13 -17.43 3.51
N PRO A 13 -9.75 -18.53 3.05
CA PRO A 13 -11.13 -18.84 3.45
C PRO A 13 -11.16 -19.19 4.95
N GLU A 14 -12.19 -18.78 5.67
CA GLU A 14 -12.28 -19.05 7.13
C GLU A 14 -12.50 -20.54 7.41
N LYS A 15 -13.02 -21.28 6.41
CA LYS A 15 -13.23 -22.74 6.47
C LYS A 15 -12.84 -23.42 5.15
N GLU A 16 -12.45 -24.70 5.26
CA GLU A 16 -12.15 -25.54 4.10
C GLU A 16 -13.43 -25.78 3.27
N GLY A 17 -13.40 -25.43 1.99
CA GLY A 17 -14.55 -25.51 1.07
C GLY A 17 -15.39 -24.24 0.93
N GLU A 18 -15.03 -23.14 1.62
CA GLU A 18 -15.75 -21.87 1.52
C GLU A 18 -15.36 -21.08 0.25
N GLU A 19 -16.35 -20.42 -0.37
CA GLU A 19 -16.07 -19.57 -1.53
C GLU A 19 -15.15 -18.39 -1.17
N PRO A 20 -14.28 -17.98 -2.09
CA PRO A 20 -13.35 -16.88 -1.83
C PRO A 20 -14.11 -15.56 -1.62
N SER A 21 -13.93 -14.98 -0.43
CA SER A 21 -14.49 -13.68 -0.06
C SER A 21 -13.57 -12.51 -0.45
N TYR A 22 -14.17 -11.34 -0.60
CA TYR A 22 -13.48 -10.11 -0.99
C TYR A 22 -13.75 -8.98 -0.01
N HIS A 23 -12.79 -8.09 0.16
CA HIS A 23 -12.96 -6.86 0.94
C HIS A 23 -12.66 -5.62 0.08
N PRO A 24 -13.42 -4.53 0.24
CA PRO A 24 -13.14 -3.28 -0.46
C PRO A 24 -11.88 -2.61 0.13
N ARG A 25 -11.05 -2.03 -0.74
CA ARG A 25 -9.97 -1.11 -0.36
C ARG A 25 -10.09 0.17 -1.15
N VAL A 26 -9.79 1.29 -0.49
CA VAL A 26 -9.69 2.59 -1.16
C VAL A 26 -8.56 2.55 -2.19
N VAL A 27 -8.84 3.03 -3.40
CA VAL A 27 -7.84 3.23 -4.45
C VAL A 27 -7.23 4.61 -4.28
N ASN A 28 -6.10 4.67 -3.58
CA ASN A 28 -5.36 5.91 -3.37
C ASN A 28 -4.63 6.31 -4.66
N PHE A 29 -5.22 7.24 -5.42
CA PHE A 29 -4.63 7.73 -6.66
C PHE A 29 -3.59 8.85 -6.45
N GLN A 30 -3.71 9.61 -5.35
CA GLN A 30 -2.81 10.73 -5.05
C GLN A 30 -2.54 10.84 -3.55
N HIS A 31 -1.36 11.39 -3.22
CA HIS A 31 -1.02 11.85 -1.89
C HIS A 31 -1.18 13.38 -1.83
N VAL A 32 -1.84 13.86 -0.79
CA VAL A 32 -1.91 15.30 -0.50
C VAL A 32 -0.71 15.65 0.38
N THR A 33 0.15 16.55 -0.09
CA THR A 33 1.34 16.98 0.64
C THR A 33 1.05 18.19 1.53
N THR A 34 1.92 18.45 2.51
CA THR A 34 1.85 19.66 3.35
C THR A 34 1.84 20.94 2.53
N GLN A 35 2.63 21.03 1.46
CA GLN A 35 2.67 22.20 0.57
C GLN A 35 1.35 22.41 -0.17
N ARG A 36 0.66 21.32 -0.55
CA ARG A 36 -0.66 21.41 -1.17
C ARG A 36 -1.70 21.89 -0.18
N LEU A 37 -1.74 21.32 1.03
CA LEU A 37 -2.64 21.79 2.10
C LEU A 37 -2.38 23.26 2.47
N ALA A 38 -1.10 23.65 2.60
CA ALA A 38 -0.74 25.03 2.90
C ALA A 38 -1.22 26.00 1.83
N LYS A 39 -1.16 25.61 0.55
CA LYS A 39 -1.73 26.39 -0.56
C LYS A 39 -3.25 26.50 -0.46
N GLU A 40 -3.94 25.41 -0.14
CA GLU A 40 -5.40 25.41 0.03
C GLU A 40 -5.84 26.33 1.19
N ILE A 41 -5.13 26.29 2.32
CA ILE A 41 -5.38 27.17 3.48
C ILE A 41 -5.05 28.63 3.14
N HIS A 42 -3.91 28.90 2.51
CA HIS A 42 -3.54 30.25 2.05
C HIS A 42 -4.61 30.84 1.14
N MET A 43 -5.19 30.04 0.23
CA MET A 43 -6.28 30.49 -0.66
C MET A 43 -7.59 30.76 0.08
N ALA A 44 -7.81 30.11 1.22
CA ALA A 44 -9.03 30.25 2.03
C ALA A 44 -8.91 31.29 3.16
N THR A 45 -7.73 31.90 3.35
CA THR A 45 -7.44 32.80 4.47
C THR A 45 -6.60 34.00 4.00
N THR A 46 -6.27 34.92 4.91
CA THR A 46 -5.39 36.07 4.63
C THR A 46 -3.92 35.79 4.95
N PHE A 47 -3.59 34.62 5.49
CA PHE A 47 -2.21 34.26 5.85
C PHE A 47 -1.34 34.08 4.61
N GLY A 48 -0.09 34.50 4.67
CA GLY A 48 0.89 34.23 3.62
C GLY A 48 1.21 32.73 3.54
N LYS A 49 1.50 32.23 2.33
CA LYS A 49 1.83 30.80 2.13
C LYS A 49 2.98 30.32 3.04
N ALA A 50 4.04 31.12 3.18
CA ALA A 50 5.17 30.79 4.03
C ALA A 50 4.80 30.75 5.53
N GLU A 51 3.88 31.61 5.96
CA GLU A 51 3.37 31.62 7.34
C GLU A 51 2.57 30.35 7.62
N VAL A 52 1.69 29.94 6.70
CA VAL A 52 0.93 28.69 6.84
C VAL A 52 1.86 27.47 6.88
N GLU A 53 2.87 27.40 6.02
CA GLU A 53 3.86 26.31 6.04
C GLU A 53 4.62 26.28 7.37
N ALA A 54 5.02 27.45 7.90
CA ALA A 54 5.68 27.56 9.19
C ALA A 54 4.78 27.10 10.34
N VAL A 55 3.51 27.50 10.35
CA VAL A 55 2.53 27.09 11.38
C VAL A 55 2.32 25.57 11.36
N LEU A 56 2.17 24.95 10.18
CA LEU A 56 1.99 23.50 10.09
C LEU A 56 3.25 22.72 10.55
N MET A 57 4.44 23.23 10.23
CA MET A 57 5.70 22.66 10.73
C MET A 57 5.80 22.78 12.25
N GLU A 58 5.49 23.95 12.79
CA GLU A 58 5.59 24.23 14.22
C GLU A 58 4.53 23.46 15.03
N LEU A 59 3.33 23.29 14.47
CA LEU A 59 2.29 22.43 15.05
C LEU A 59 2.81 21.01 15.27
N SER A 60 3.48 20.42 14.28
CA SER A 60 4.09 19.09 14.41
C SER A 60 5.13 19.04 15.54
N ARG A 61 5.91 20.11 15.73
CA ARG A 61 6.92 20.21 16.81
C ARG A 61 6.25 20.27 18.18
N CYS A 62 5.25 21.14 18.34
CA CYS A 62 4.49 21.29 19.58
C CYS A 62 3.78 19.97 19.97
N MET A 63 3.10 19.33 19.01
CA MET A 63 2.49 18.01 19.21
C MET A 63 3.51 16.97 19.67
N GLY A 64 4.69 16.95 19.05
CA GLY A 64 5.78 16.05 19.43
C GLY A 64 6.24 16.23 20.88
N ASN A 65 6.27 17.46 21.39
CA ASN A 65 6.63 17.72 22.79
C ASN A 65 5.58 17.16 23.76
N HIS A 66 4.30 17.48 23.53
CA HIS A 66 3.22 16.99 24.37
C HIS A 66 3.11 15.45 24.37
N LEU A 67 3.22 14.82 23.19
CA LEU A 67 3.18 13.37 23.09
C LEU A 67 4.33 12.71 23.86
N ARG A 68 5.53 13.30 23.86
CA ARG A 68 6.68 12.76 24.61
C ARG A 68 6.47 12.75 26.12
N GLU A 69 5.66 13.68 26.64
CA GLU A 69 5.25 13.73 28.05
C GLU A 69 4.08 12.77 28.35
N GLY A 70 3.64 11.97 27.36
CA GLY A 70 2.51 11.04 27.50
C GLY A 70 1.14 11.72 27.43
N GLU A 71 1.11 13.01 27.09
CA GLU A 71 -0.15 13.76 26.95
C GLU A 71 -0.87 13.38 25.66
N ARG A 72 -2.19 13.56 25.69
CA ARG A 72 -3.06 13.35 24.53
C ARG A 72 -3.33 14.70 23.89
N VAL A 73 -3.01 14.84 22.60
CA VAL A 73 -3.26 16.08 21.86
C VAL A 73 -4.57 15.97 21.10
N HIS A 74 -5.48 16.92 21.31
CA HIS A 74 -6.72 17.07 20.54
C HIS A 74 -6.62 18.31 19.68
N LEU A 75 -6.89 18.16 18.39
CA LEU A 75 -7.10 19.27 17.48
C LEU A 75 -8.58 19.28 17.08
N ASP A 76 -9.30 20.32 17.47
CA ASP A 76 -10.73 20.44 17.22
C ASP A 76 -11.06 20.30 15.73
N GLY A 77 -12.04 19.45 15.42
CA GLY A 77 -12.47 19.18 14.04
C GLY A 77 -11.54 18.23 13.29
N ILE A 78 -10.43 17.79 13.90
CA ILE A 78 -9.51 16.79 13.34
C ILE A 78 -9.58 15.51 14.16
N GLY A 79 -9.25 15.58 15.44
CA GLY A 79 -9.28 14.43 16.35
C GLY A 79 -8.09 14.35 17.29
N TYR A 80 -7.99 13.19 17.93
CA TYR A 80 -7.04 12.93 19.01
C TYR A 80 -5.82 12.15 18.53
N PHE A 81 -4.67 12.54 19.03
CA PHE A 81 -3.39 11.86 18.87
C PHE A 81 -2.90 11.41 20.24
N GLN A 82 -2.55 10.14 20.37
CA GLN A 82 -2.08 9.57 21.63
C GLN A 82 -1.02 8.50 21.41
N ILE A 83 -0.08 8.41 22.33
CA ILE A 83 0.88 7.31 22.38
C ILE A 83 0.19 6.03 22.84
N THR A 84 0.57 4.91 22.24
CA THR A 84 0.32 3.59 22.78
C THR A 84 1.63 2.87 23.02
N LEU A 85 1.63 2.05 24.08
CA LEU A 85 2.79 1.28 24.52
C LEU A 85 2.56 -0.21 24.26
N GLN A 86 3.65 -0.96 24.14
CA GLN A 86 3.63 -2.41 24.11
C GLN A 86 4.73 -2.97 25.02
N ALA A 87 4.48 -4.12 25.60
CA ALA A 87 5.51 -4.87 26.28
C ALA A 87 6.45 -5.53 25.25
N ALA A 88 7.75 -5.49 25.51
CA ALA A 88 8.75 -6.18 24.69
C ALA A 88 8.67 -7.71 24.84
N GLU A 89 8.15 -8.17 25.98
CA GLU A 89 7.92 -9.55 26.33
C GLU A 89 6.68 -9.66 27.25
N PRO A 90 6.08 -10.85 27.41
CA PRO A 90 4.93 -11.03 28.30
C PRO A 90 5.23 -10.56 29.73
N ILE A 91 4.35 -9.71 30.28
CA ILE A 91 4.46 -9.18 31.64
C ILE A 91 3.68 -10.11 32.58
N HIS A 92 4.38 -10.69 33.56
CA HIS A 92 3.79 -11.60 34.56
C HIS A 92 3.71 -11.00 35.96
N SER A 93 4.19 -9.77 36.17
CA SER A 93 4.16 -9.06 37.45
C SER A 93 3.98 -7.56 37.25
N LEU A 94 3.23 -6.91 38.16
CA LEU A 94 3.10 -5.45 38.19
C LEU A 94 4.38 -4.73 38.66
N THR A 95 5.34 -5.47 39.24
CA THR A 95 6.67 -4.93 39.62
C THR A 95 7.68 -4.97 38.46
N THR A 96 7.22 -5.29 37.25
CA THR A 96 8.07 -5.38 36.05
C THR A 96 8.69 -4.02 35.73
N ARG A 97 9.98 -4.04 35.38
CA ARG A 97 10.75 -2.83 35.06
C ARG A 97 10.26 -2.13 33.79
N ALA A 98 10.39 -0.81 33.77
CA ALA A 98 9.96 0.04 32.67
C ALA A 98 10.75 -0.17 31.36
N ASP A 99 11.98 -0.70 31.43
CA ASP A 99 12.81 -1.03 30.26
C ASP A 99 12.20 -2.14 29.37
N LYS A 100 11.26 -2.90 29.91
CA LYS A 100 10.46 -3.90 29.18
C LYS A 100 9.23 -3.31 28.49
N VAL A 101 8.96 -2.02 28.65
CA VAL A 101 7.88 -1.30 27.98
C VAL A 101 8.47 -0.43 26.87
N LYS A 102 7.88 -0.50 25.68
CA LYS A 102 8.34 0.25 24.50
C LYS A 102 7.19 1.03 23.88
N LEU A 103 7.52 2.14 23.23
CA LEU A 103 6.61 2.84 22.35
C LEU A 103 6.14 1.90 21.23
N LYS A 104 4.82 1.74 21.07
CA LYS A 104 4.22 0.94 19.99
C LYS A 104 3.94 1.81 18.77
N SER A 105 3.07 2.82 18.95
CA SER A 105 2.61 3.71 17.88
C SER A 105 1.98 4.97 18.45
N ILE A 106 1.86 6.00 17.62
CA ILE A 106 0.93 7.12 17.84
C ILE A 106 -0.37 6.77 17.13
N ASN A 107 -1.46 6.69 17.87
CA ASN A 107 -2.78 6.40 17.33
C ASN A 107 -3.55 7.69 17.07
N PHE A 108 -4.20 7.75 15.91
CA PHE A 108 -5.12 8.82 15.57
C PHE A 108 -6.56 8.33 15.70
N GLN A 109 -7.38 9.11 16.40
CA GLN A 109 -8.82 8.92 16.50
C GLN A 109 -9.51 10.17 15.95
N ALA A 110 -10.06 10.07 14.74
CA ALA A 110 -10.78 11.16 14.11
C ALA A 110 -12.02 11.58 14.91
N ASP A 111 -12.27 12.89 14.94
CA ASP A 111 -13.47 13.48 15.50
C ASP A 111 -14.72 13.02 14.76
N ARG A 112 -15.87 13.08 15.45
CA ARG A 112 -17.15 12.67 14.88
C ARG A 112 -17.50 13.49 13.64
N ASP A 113 -17.21 14.79 13.68
CA ASP A 113 -17.53 15.71 12.59
C ASP A 113 -16.65 15.46 11.36
N LEU A 114 -15.36 15.18 11.56
CA LEU A 114 -14.48 14.78 10.46
C LEU A 114 -14.95 13.46 9.82
N LYS A 115 -15.38 12.49 10.63
CA LYS A 115 -15.93 11.23 10.13
C LYS A 115 -17.23 11.44 9.35
N SER A 116 -18.13 12.30 9.83
CA SER A 116 -19.44 12.51 9.21
C SER A 116 -19.32 13.13 7.81
N LEU A 117 -18.35 14.04 7.60
CA LEU A 117 -18.01 14.58 6.27
C LEU A 117 -17.66 13.47 5.27
N CYS A 118 -16.93 12.44 5.71
CA CYS A 118 -16.58 11.30 4.86
C CYS A 118 -17.74 10.32 4.66
N MET A 119 -18.58 10.11 5.67
CA MET A 119 -19.69 9.14 5.62
C MET A 119 -20.77 9.53 4.61
N THR A 120 -20.94 10.82 4.34
CA THR A 120 -21.90 11.32 3.34
C THR A 120 -21.36 11.23 1.91
N THR A 121 -20.09 10.89 1.73
CA THR A 121 -19.46 10.82 0.40
C THR A 121 -19.86 9.54 -0.33
N HIS A 122 -20.25 9.66 -1.60
CA HIS A 122 -20.56 8.52 -2.44
C HIS A 122 -19.36 7.60 -2.65
N LEU A 123 -19.58 6.29 -2.52
CA LEU A 123 -18.60 5.26 -2.86
C LEU A 123 -18.78 4.83 -4.31
N ARG A 124 -17.68 4.71 -5.06
CA ARG A 124 -17.71 4.29 -6.46
C ARG A 124 -16.62 3.26 -6.73
N ARG A 125 -16.96 2.21 -7.48
CA ARG A 125 -15.93 1.27 -7.95
C ARG A 125 -14.96 1.98 -8.89
N SER A 126 -13.67 1.85 -8.62
CA SER A 126 -12.61 2.44 -9.43
C SER A 126 -12.60 1.83 -10.83
N LYS A 127 -12.36 2.66 -11.86
CA LYS A 127 -12.02 2.15 -13.20
C LYS A 127 -10.58 1.64 -13.27
N TYR A 128 -9.71 2.21 -12.42
CA TYR A 128 -8.32 1.82 -12.28
C TYR A 128 -8.19 0.66 -11.29
N LYS A 129 -7.55 -0.44 -11.72
CA LYS A 129 -7.29 -1.62 -10.89
C LYS A 129 -5.82 -1.64 -10.48
N PRO A 130 -5.47 -1.17 -9.26
CA PRO A 130 -4.08 -1.11 -8.80
C PRO A 130 -3.48 -2.47 -8.42
N HIS A 131 -4.23 -3.57 -8.56
CA HIS A 131 -3.78 -4.92 -8.28
C HIS A 131 -3.63 -5.73 -9.57
N SER A 132 -2.82 -6.77 -9.51
CA SER A 132 -2.58 -7.66 -10.65
C SER A 132 -3.87 -8.36 -11.08
N ALA A 133 -3.95 -8.70 -12.36
CA ALA A 133 -4.94 -9.64 -12.85
C ALA A 133 -4.80 -10.99 -12.12
N SER A 134 -5.93 -11.66 -11.88
CA SER A 134 -5.94 -13.03 -11.36
C SER A 134 -5.85 -13.98 -12.54
N LEU A 135 -4.63 -14.32 -12.94
CA LEU A 135 -4.38 -15.30 -14.00
C LEU A 135 -3.94 -16.62 -13.36
N SER A 136 -4.45 -17.74 -13.88
CA SER A 136 -3.95 -19.07 -13.53
C SER A 136 -2.55 -19.29 -14.10
N GLU A 137 -1.86 -20.33 -13.63
CA GLU A 137 -0.53 -20.65 -14.14
C GLU A 137 -0.57 -21.04 -15.62
N GLU A 138 -1.62 -21.76 -16.03
CA GLU A 138 -1.86 -22.17 -17.42
C GLU A 138 -2.14 -20.95 -18.32
N GLU A 139 -2.87 -19.95 -17.82
CA GLU A 139 -3.14 -18.73 -18.57
C GLU A 139 -1.88 -17.87 -18.76
N ILE A 140 -1.01 -17.83 -17.74
CA ILE A 140 0.29 -17.19 -17.82
C ILE A 140 1.14 -17.90 -18.87
N ASP A 141 1.19 -19.24 -18.81
CA ASP A 141 1.96 -20.06 -19.75
C ASP A 141 1.45 -19.88 -21.19
N ARG A 142 0.13 -19.89 -21.41
CA ARG A 142 -0.47 -19.62 -22.74
C ARG A 142 -0.07 -18.26 -23.29
N LYS A 143 -0.12 -17.20 -22.47
CA LYS A 143 0.29 -15.85 -22.86
C LYS A 143 1.78 -15.78 -23.20
N LEU A 144 2.61 -16.49 -22.45
CA LEU A 144 4.05 -16.55 -22.71
C LEU A 144 4.37 -17.32 -23.99
N THR A 145 3.69 -18.44 -24.25
CA THR A 145 3.81 -19.17 -25.52
C THR A 145 3.52 -18.25 -26.71
N GLU A 146 2.39 -17.53 -26.69
CA GLU A 146 2.04 -16.60 -27.76
C GLU A 146 3.05 -15.45 -27.90
N TYR A 147 3.53 -14.92 -26.78
CA TYR A 147 4.52 -13.85 -26.77
C TYR A 147 5.86 -14.27 -27.39
N PHE A 148 6.37 -15.45 -27.04
CA PHE A 148 7.66 -15.95 -27.53
C PHE A 148 7.67 -16.34 -29.01
N VAL A 149 6.51 -16.53 -29.66
CA VAL A 149 6.41 -16.74 -31.12
C VAL A 149 6.98 -15.54 -31.91
N THR A 150 6.81 -14.33 -31.39
CA THR A 150 7.18 -13.08 -32.07
C THR A 150 8.30 -12.32 -31.37
N HIS A 151 8.54 -12.58 -30.09
CA HIS A 151 9.51 -11.86 -29.27
C HIS A 151 10.55 -12.83 -28.69
N PRO A 152 11.85 -12.68 -29.01
CA PRO A 152 12.88 -13.61 -28.56
C PRO A 152 13.23 -13.45 -27.07
N VAL A 153 12.89 -12.31 -26.47
CA VAL A 153 13.26 -11.97 -25.09
C VAL A 153 12.10 -11.40 -24.29
N LEU A 154 12.09 -11.70 -23.00
CA LEU A 154 11.14 -11.21 -22.02
C LEU A 154 11.88 -10.38 -20.96
N THR A 155 11.39 -9.17 -20.71
CA THR A 155 11.79 -8.38 -19.53
C THR A 155 10.69 -8.38 -18.49
N ARG A 156 11.01 -7.98 -17.26
CA ARG A 156 9.99 -7.77 -16.22
C ARG A 156 8.92 -6.76 -16.62
N THR A 157 9.25 -5.74 -17.41
CA THR A 157 8.25 -4.77 -17.92
C THR A 157 7.33 -5.40 -18.95
N ASN A 158 7.87 -6.29 -19.81
CA ASN A 158 7.07 -7.02 -20.79
C ASN A 158 6.09 -7.96 -20.05
N MET A 159 6.56 -8.67 -19.02
CA MET A 159 5.71 -9.52 -18.18
C MET A 159 4.57 -8.74 -17.50
N GLN A 160 4.86 -7.53 -16.98
CA GLN A 160 3.82 -6.66 -16.41
C GLN A 160 2.74 -6.33 -17.44
N SER A 161 3.15 -5.93 -18.65
CA SER A 161 2.23 -5.51 -19.71
C SER A 161 1.42 -6.69 -20.24
N LEU A 162 2.09 -7.81 -20.55
CA LEU A 162 1.50 -9.03 -21.10
C LEU A 162 0.42 -9.64 -20.19
N CYS A 163 0.70 -9.66 -18.88
CA CYS A 163 -0.16 -10.28 -17.89
C CYS A 163 -0.99 -9.29 -17.07
N SER A 164 -0.89 -7.98 -17.32
CA SER A 164 -1.50 -6.94 -16.49
C SER A 164 -1.17 -7.12 -15.00
N PHE A 165 0.12 -7.37 -14.72
CA PHE A 165 0.64 -7.55 -13.38
C PHE A 165 1.26 -6.27 -12.84
N THR A 166 1.17 -6.09 -11.53
CA THR A 166 2.01 -5.15 -10.80
C THR A 166 3.47 -5.59 -10.89
N GLN A 167 4.40 -4.66 -10.70
CA GLN A 167 5.83 -4.96 -10.66
C GLN A 167 6.19 -6.12 -9.72
N SER A 168 5.57 -6.15 -8.53
CA SER A 168 5.81 -7.17 -7.51
C SER A 168 5.36 -8.56 -7.99
N MET A 169 4.16 -8.67 -8.58
CA MET A 169 3.63 -9.93 -9.07
C MET A 169 4.37 -10.43 -10.31
N ALA A 170 4.72 -9.55 -11.26
CA ALA A 170 5.56 -9.91 -12.39
C ALA A 170 6.91 -10.47 -11.93
N SER A 171 7.56 -9.82 -10.95
CA SER A 171 8.82 -10.30 -10.38
C SER A 171 8.66 -11.65 -9.67
N ARG A 172 7.55 -11.85 -8.94
CA ARG A 172 7.23 -13.13 -8.29
C ARG A 172 7.05 -14.25 -9.31
N GLN A 173 6.28 -14.00 -10.38
CA GLN A 173 6.02 -14.99 -11.42
C GLN A 173 7.29 -15.33 -12.21
N ILE A 174 8.11 -14.34 -12.57
CA ILE A 174 9.40 -14.59 -13.21
C ILE A 174 10.31 -15.44 -12.32
N ARG A 175 10.34 -15.19 -11.01
CA ARG A 175 11.13 -16.00 -10.06
C ARG A 175 10.63 -17.45 -10.03
N ARG A 176 9.32 -17.66 -10.02
CA ARG A 176 8.68 -18.98 -10.08
C ARG A 176 9.08 -19.71 -11.37
N LEU A 177 8.84 -19.10 -12.53
CA LEU A 177 9.14 -19.66 -13.84
C LEU A 177 10.64 -19.97 -14.02
N LYS A 178 11.51 -19.15 -13.44
CA LYS A 178 12.96 -19.43 -13.41
C LYS A 178 13.29 -20.64 -12.54
N ALA A 179 12.66 -20.78 -11.38
CA ALA A 179 12.85 -21.94 -10.50
C ALA A 179 12.34 -23.23 -11.14
N GLU A 180 11.27 -23.15 -11.93
CA GLU A 180 10.72 -24.26 -12.74
C GLU A 180 11.56 -24.56 -14.01
N GLY A 181 12.57 -23.75 -14.33
CA GLY A 181 13.40 -23.91 -15.53
C GLY A 181 12.76 -23.39 -16.83
N LYS A 182 11.51 -22.91 -16.78
CA LYS A 182 10.76 -22.37 -17.93
C LYS A 182 11.32 -21.05 -18.47
N LEU A 183 12.06 -20.30 -17.66
CA LEU A 183 12.76 -19.08 -18.06
C LEU A 183 14.23 -19.11 -17.64
N GLN A 184 15.11 -18.66 -18.52
CA GLN A 184 16.54 -18.52 -18.26
C GLN A 184 16.96 -17.06 -18.34
N ASN A 185 17.73 -16.58 -17.36
CA ASN A 185 18.26 -15.21 -17.39
C ASN A 185 19.59 -15.17 -18.13
N ILE A 186 19.62 -14.46 -19.26
CA ILE A 186 20.83 -14.20 -20.06
C ILE A 186 21.44 -12.81 -19.79
N GLY A 187 20.74 -11.98 -19.01
CA GLY A 187 21.18 -10.64 -18.63
C GLY A 187 21.94 -10.59 -17.30
N LYS A 188 22.41 -9.39 -16.95
CA LYS A 188 23.05 -9.12 -15.64
C LYS A 188 22.01 -9.19 -14.51
N PRO A 189 22.41 -9.48 -13.26
CA PRO A 189 21.49 -9.47 -12.12
C PRO A 189 20.72 -8.15 -11.94
N THR A 190 21.36 -7.02 -12.26
CA THR A 190 20.77 -5.67 -12.18
C THR A 190 19.94 -5.27 -13.41
N GLN A 191 20.11 -5.97 -14.53
CA GLN A 191 19.40 -5.77 -15.79
C GLN A 191 19.02 -7.13 -16.39
N PRO A 192 18.07 -7.85 -15.74
CA PRO A 192 17.74 -9.21 -16.14
C PRO A 192 16.95 -9.22 -17.45
N ILE A 193 17.33 -10.12 -18.34
CA ILE A 193 16.70 -10.38 -19.63
C ILE A 193 16.48 -11.89 -19.71
N TYR A 194 15.25 -12.30 -19.96
CA TYR A 194 14.87 -13.71 -19.92
C TYR A 194 14.60 -14.24 -21.32
N VAL A 195 15.01 -15.47 -21.56
CA VAL A 195 14.64 -16.28 -22.72
C VAL A 195 13.84 -17.49 -22.25
N ALA A 196 13.09 -18.09 -23.17
CA ALA A 196 12.41 -19.35 -22.92
C ALA A 196 13.43 -20.45 -22.57
N GLY A 197 13.09 -21.29 -21.59
CA GLY A 197 13.89 -22.48 -21.26
C GLY A 197 13.72 -23.55 -22.32
N THR A 198 14.74 -24.38 -22.51
CA THR A 198 14.74 -25.47 -23.51
C THR A 198 13.51 -26.36 -23.37
N GLY A 199 12.74 -26.53 -24.45
CA GLY A 199 11.50 -27.33 -24.46
C GLY A 199 10.25 -26.64 -23.89
N TYR A 200 10.33 -25.34 -23.54
CA TYR A 200 9.20 -24.55 -23.07
C TYR A 200 8.99 -23.33 -23.94
N TYR A 201 7.73 -23.03 -24.29
CA TYR A 201 7.32 -21.86 -25.10
C TYR A 201 7.98 -21.75 -26.49
N GLU A 202 8.70 -22.79 -26.91
CA GLU A 202 9.27 -22.93 -28.26
C GLU A 202 8.17 -23.30 -29.27
N LYS A 203 8.44 -23.07 -30.55
CA LYS A 203 7.56 -23.49 -31.65
C LYS A 203 7.53 -25.01 -31.80
#